data_AF-A0AAX4FXT9-F1
#
_entry.id   AF-A0AAX4FXT9-F1
#
_cell.length_a   1.000
_cell.length_b   1.000
_cell.length_c   1.000
_cell.angle_alpha   90.00
_cell.angle_beta   90.00
_cell.angle_gamma   90.00
#
_symmetry.space_group_name_H-M   'P 1'
#
loop_
_entity.id
_entity.type
_entity.pdbx_description
1 polymer ?
#
loop_
_entity_poly.entity_id
_entity_poly.type
_entity_poly.pdbx_seq_one_letter_code
_entity_poly.pdbx_strand_id
1 'polypeptide(L)'
;MDLRDRFEALRAYIEALGDDVQTRVLKNYTAFKRIKNFACVSLQRKGEIAIRVKIDPDTITLEPGFTDQTGRKPTPPLGVGS
;
A
#
# COMPACT_ATOMS: atom_id res chain seq x y z
N MET A 1 -10.67 10.95 -16.90
CA MET A 1 -9.93 9.81 -16.34
C MET A 1 -10.85 9.03 -15.45
N ASP A 2 -11.44 8.00 -16.01
CA ASP A 2 -12.33 7.07 -15.33
C ASP A 2 -11.57 6.26 -14.28
N LEU A 3 -12.28 5.81 -13.24
CA LEU A 3 -11.70 4.96 -12.19
C LEU A 3 -11.09 3.66 -12.76
N ARG A 4 -11.67 3.20 -13.88
CA ARG A 4 -11.26 1.99 -14.60
C ARG A 4 -9.92 2.18 -15.30
N ASP A 5 -9.71 3.34 -15.93
CA ASP A 5 -8.47 3.72 -16.61
C ASP A 5 -7.30 3.80 -15.60
N ARG A 6 -7.53 4.44 -14.44
CA ARG A 6 -6.54 4.48 -13.34
C ARG A 6 -6.21 3.10 -12.80
N PHE A 7 -7.22 2.23 -12.66
CA PHE A 7 -7.01 0.87 -12.19
C PHE A 7 -6.22 0.04 -13.21
N GLU A 8 -6.48 0.22 -14.51
CA GLU A 8 -5.75 -0.47 -15.58
C GLU A 8 -4.29 -0.01 -15.65
N ALA A 9 -4.03 1.29 -15.58
CA ALA A 9 -2.67 1.83 -15.51
C ALA A 9 -1.90 1.30 -14.28
N LEU A 10 -2.55 1.29 -13.11
CA LEU A 10 -1.98 0.73 -11.89
C LEU A 10 -1.68 -0.76 -12.03
N ARG A 11 -2.60 -1.52 -12.62
CA ARG A 11 -2.44 -2.96 -12.85
C ARG A 11 -1.23 -3.22 -13.77
N ALA A 12 -1.16 -2.53 -14.90
CA ALA A 12 -0.05 -2.66 -15.85
C ALA A 12 1.30 -2.32 -15.20
N TYR A 13 1.34 -1.30 -14.35
CA TYR A 13 2.54 -0.94 -13.58
C TYR A 13 2.95 -2.07 -12.61
N ILE A 14 1.99 -2.66 -11.89
CA ILE A 14 2.26 -3.77 -10.96
C ILE A 14 2.74 -5.03 -11.71
N GLU A 15 2.18 -5.33 -12.89
CA GLU A 15 2.64 -6.43 -13.75
C GLU A 15 4.04 -6.15 -14.31
N ALA A 16 4.37 -4.91 -14.65
CA ALA A 16 5.71 -4.53 -15.12
C ALA A 16 6.79 -4.59 -14.03
N LEU A 17 6.42 -4.39 -12.75
CA LEU A 17 7.36 -4.47 -11.62
C LEU A 17 7.82 -5.91 -11.32
N GLY A 18 7.15 -6.94 -11.84
CA GLY A 18 7.48 -8.32 -11.53
C GLY A 18 7.25 -9.28 -12.70
N ASP A 19 8.33 -9.90 -13.14
CA ASP A 19 8.36 -10.87 -14.26
C ASP A 19 7.40 -12.08 -14.10
N ASP A 20 7.01 -12.43 -12.86
CA ASP A 20 6.12 -13.59 -12.56
C ASP A 20 4.90 -13.18 -11.70
N VAL A 21 4.24 -12.06 -12.02
CA VAL A 21 3.05 -11.62 -11.28
C VAL A 21 1.80 -12.39 -11.74
N GLN A 22 1.23 -13.19 -10.85
CA GLN A 22 -0.10 -13.77 -11.01
C GLN A 22 -1.17 -12.85 -10.42
N THR A 23 -2.09 -12.43 -11.28
CA THR A 23 -3.24 -11.60 -10.92
C THR A 23 -4.47 -12.46 -10.66
N ARG A 24 -5.07 -12.37 -9.47
CA ARG A 24 -6.38 -12.95 -9.14
C ARG A 24 -7.41 -11.85 -9.00
N VAL A 25 -8.36 -11.80 -9.92
CA VAL A 25 -9.51 -10.90 -9.85
C VAL A 25 -10.63 -11.58 -9.06
N LEU A 26 -11.01 -11.01 -7.92
CA LEU A 26 -12.18 -11.44 -7.13
C LEU A 26 -13.31 -10.40 -7.25
N LYS A 27 -14.50 -10.77 -6.78
CA LYS A 27 -15.70 -9.92 -6.83
C LYS A 27 -15.54 -8.55 -6.15
N ASN A 28 -14.69 -8.45 -5.14
CA ASN A 28 -14.53 -7.24 -4.32
C ASN A 28 -13.12 -6.64 -4.37
N TYR A 29 -12.12 -7.37 -4.88
CA TYR A 29 -10.73 -6.93 -4.92
C TYR A 29 -9.91 -7.75 -5.92
N THR A 30 -8.76 -7.22 -6.32
CA THR A 30 -7.76 -7.87 -7.15
C THR A 30 -6.51 -8.12 -6.32
N ALA A 31 -6.05 -9.36 -6.26
CA ALA A 31 -4.84 -9.75 -5.55
C ALA A 31 -3.71 -10.06 -6.54
N PHE A 32 -2.53 -9.53 -6.27
CA PHE A 32 -1.31 -9.76 -7.01
C PHE A 32 -0.37 -10.62 -6.15
N LYS A 33 0.06 -11.76 -6.70
CA LYS A 33 1.00 -12.68 -6.07
C LYS A 33 2.15 -12.97 -7.04
N ARG A 34 3.38 -13.09 -6.52
CA ARG A 34 4.53 -13.60 -7.29
C ARG A 34 4.90 -14.97 -6.70
N ILE A 35 5.82 -14.99 -5.75
CA ILE A 35 6.09 -16.17 -4.89
C ILE A 35 5.14 -16.20 -3.67
N LYS A 36 4.82 -15.03 -3.11
CA LYS A 36 3.86 -14.80 -2.03
C LYS A 36 2.97 -13.60 -2.39
N ASN A 37 1.79 -13.46 -1.76
CA ASN A 37 0.92 -12.30 -1.99
C ASN A 37 1.67 -11.01 -1.58
N PHE A 38 1.83 -10.10 -2.53
CA PHE A 38 2.59 -8.86 -2.34
C PHE A 38 1.71 -7.62 -2.49
N ALA A 39 0.61 -7.65 -3.25
CA ALA A 39 -0.29 -6.51 -3.34
C ALA A 39 -1.76 -6.94 -3.46
N CYS A 40 -2.67 -6.13 -2.92
CA CYS A 40 -4.11 -6.29 -2.99
C CYS A 40 -4.75 -4.93 -3.28
N VAL A 41 -5.43 -4.81 -4.41
CA VAL A 41 -6.13 -3.59 -4.83
C VAL A 41 -7.63 -3.82 -4.72
N SER A 42 -8.35 -2.94 -4.01
CA SER A 42 -9.80 -3.04 -3.82
C SER A 42 -10.46 -1.71 -4.11
N LEU A 43 -11.58 -1.74 -4.83
CA LEU A 43 -12.39 -0.55 -5.08
C LEU A 43 -13.33 -0.35 -3.91
N GLN A 44 -13.21 0.79 -3.23
CA GLN A 44 -14.07 1.17 -2.13
C GLN A 44 -15.36 1.80 -2.66
N ARG A 45 -16.47 1.62 -1.91
CA ARG A 45 -17.79 2.14 -2.29
C ARG A 45 -17.85 3.67 -2.43
N LYS A 46 -16.89 4.39 -1.83
CA LYS A 46 -16.74 5.84 -1.93
C LYS A 46 -16.02 6.31 -3.20
N GLY A 47 -15.67 5.41 -4.13
CA GLY A 47 -14.93 5.75 -5.35
C GLY A 47 -13.41 5.86 -5.14
N GLU A 48 -12.90 5.28 -4.06
CA GLU A 48 -11.48 5.28 -3.71
C GLU A 48 -10.84 3.93 -4.07
N ILE A 49 -9.58 3.95 -4.49
CA ILE A 49 -8.80 2.73 -4.74
C ILE A 49 -7.95 2.46 -3.49
N ALA A 50 -8.27 1.41 -2.75
CA ALA A 50 -7.49 0.99 -1.60
C ALA A 50 -6.49 -0.10 -1.99
N ILE A 51 -5.20 0.19 -1.83
CA ILE A 51 -4.10 -0.71 -2.18
C ILE A 51 -3.39 -1.12 -0.88
N ARG A 52 -3.31 -2.43 -0.63
CA ARG A 52 -2.48 -3.01 0.43
C ARG A 52 -1.32 -3.73 -0.19
N VAL A 53 -0.11 -3.21 0.01
CA VAL A 53 1.12 -3.85 -0.45
C VAL A 53 1.87 -4.40 0.76
N LYS A 54 2.27 -5.67 0.67
CA LYS A 54 3.12 -6.33 1.64
C LYS A 54 4.56 -6.11 1.22
N ILE A 55 5.09 -4.94 1.57
CA ILE A 55 6.47 -4.53 1.29
C ILE A 55 7.32 -4.78 2.54
N ASP A 56 8.55 -5.24 2.34
CA ASP A 56 9.55 -5.32 3.39
C ASP A 56 10.09 -3.90 3.65
N PRO A 57 9.95 -3.33 4.85
CA PRO A 57 10.36 -1.96 5.14
C PRO A 57 11.87 -1.73 4.94
N ASP A 58 12.69 -2.79 4.99
CA ASP A 58 14.13 -2.77 4.68
C ASP A 58 14.43 -2.58 3.19
N THR A 59 13.48 -2.91 2.31
CA THR A 59 13.63 -2.77 0.85
C THR A 59 13.14 -1.43 0.31
N ILE A 60 12.58 -0.58 1.17
CA ILE A 60 12.10 0.76 0.83
C ILE A 60 12.89 1.82 1.57
N THR A 61 13.59 2.67 0.82
CA THR A 61 14.08 3.94 1.33
C THR A 61 12.86 4.85 1.52
N LEU A 62 12.31 4.88 2.73
CA LEU A 62 11.22 5.79 3.09
C LEU A 62 11.76 7.22 2.98
N GLU A 63 11.28 7.99 1.99
CA GLU A 63 11.62 9.40 1.90
C GLU A 63 10.95 10.18 3.06
N PRO A 64 11.70 11.05 3.76
CA PRO A 64 11.17 11.81 4.88
C PRO A 64 10.07 12.76 4.38
N GLY A 65 8.84 12.54 4.87
CA GLY A 65 7.64 13.28 4.47
C GLY A 65 6.54 12.43 3.84
N PHE A 66 6.83 11.18 3.47
CA PHE A 66 5.82 10.26 2.91
C PHE A 66 5.00 9.53 3.99
N THR A 67 5.53 9.47 5.22
CA THR A 67 4.86 8.84 6.36
C THR A 67 4.49 9.93 7.36
N ASP A 68 3.24 10.38 7.33
CA ASP A 68 2.67 11.18 8.39
C ASP A 68 2.58 10.30 9.65
N GLN A 69 3.60 10.35 10.49
CA GLN A 69 3.63 9.66 11.77
C GLN A 69 2.89 10.49 12.83
N THR A 70 1.71 11.05 12.50
CA THR A 70 0.91 11.81 13.46
C THR A 70 0.06 10.86 14.28
N GLY A 71 0.70 10.15 15.22
CA GLY A 71 0.00 9.18 16.06
C GLY A 71 0.60 8.86 17.42
N ARG A 72 1.79 9.37 17.77
CA ARG A 72 2.34 9.17 19.13
C ARG A 72 2.69 10.52 19.73
N LYS A 73 1.80 11.00 20.62
CA LYS A 73 2.09 12.16 21.48
C LYS A 73 3.44 11.94 22.17
N PRO A 74 4.33 12.94 22.25
CA PRO A 74 5.48 12.87 23.14
C PRO A 74 4.94 12.77 24.58
N THR A 75 5.23 11.67 25.26
CA THR A 75 5.04 11.55 26.70
C THR A 75 5.97 12.58 27.36
N PRO A 76 5.48 13.48 28.23
CA PRO A 76 6.35 14.42 28.92
C PRO A 76 7.36 13.66 29.78
N PRO A 77 8.61 14.15 29.94
CA PRO A 77 9.60 13.52 30.81
C PRO A 77 9.05 13.51 32.23
N LEU A 78 9.15 12.35 32.88
CA LEU A 78 8.85 12.18 34.29
C LEU A 78 9.81 13.10 35.06
N GLY A 79 9.27 14.16 35.67
CA GLY A 79 10.05 15.06 36.50
C GLY A 79 10.66 14.29 37.67
N VAL A 80 11.98 14.28 37.75
CA VAL A 80 12.71 14.06 39.00
C VAL A 80 12.61 15.36 39.80
N GLY A 81 11.80 15.36 40.86
CA GLY A 81 12.02 16.14 42.08
C GLY A 81 12.28 15.10 43.17
N SER A 82 13.45 15.06 43.82
CA SER A 82 13.88 15.97 44.90
C SER A 82 12.85 16.04 46.01
#